data_AF-A0A429GG32-F1
#
_entry.id   AF-A0A429GG32-F1
#
_cell.length_a   1.000
_cell.length_b   1.000
_cell.length_c   1.000
_cell.angle_alpha   90.00
_cell.angle_beta   90.00
_cell.angle_gamma   90.00
#
_symmetry.space_group_name_H-M   'P 1'
#
loop_
_entity.id
_entity.type
_entity.pdbx_description
1 polymer ?
#
loop_
_entity_poly.entity_id
_entity_poly.type
_entity_poly.pdbx_seq_one_letter_code
_entity_poly.pdbx_strand_id
1 'polypeptide(L)'
;MSSVVSIYFVDSKIIDIVIEKFSNSLGKRPVEIEPLKLMRMWYHGHIERPPDFIVVRRIDILFNRRYGEEDIISLVRKALRSIGSSGYLIVEVSSLKWSSANPYKIEINEIEFPVSSIRVDDTYDIADRLNLDRGKIVKVDI
;
A
#
# COMPACT_ATOMS: atom_id res chain seq x y z
N MET A 1 -6.16 18.03 11.98
CA MET A 1 -5.15 17.94 10.89
C MET A 1 -5.12 16.50 10.43
N SER A 2 -5.37 16.23 9.15
CA SER A 2 -5.32 14.85 8.64
C SER A 2 -3.86 14.48 8.39
N SER A 3 -3.28 13.56 9.14
CA SER A 3 -1.88 13.13 9.00
C SER A 3 -1.68 12.37 7.70
N VAL A 4 -0.82 12.89 6.82
CA VAL A 4 -0.39 12.17 5.61
C VAL A 4 0.41 10.94 6.06
N VAL A 5 0.12 9.77 5.48
CA VAL A 5 0.87 8.53 5.78
C VAL A 5 1.49 7.95 4.53
N SER A 6 2.73 7.47 4.64
CA SER A 6 3.44 6.84 3.53
C SER A 6 3.23 5.34 3.50
N ILE A 7 2.90 4.80 2.33
CA ILE A 7 2.53 3.41 2.09
C ILE A 7 3.28 2.90 0.87
N TYR A 8 3.71 1.63 0.90
CA TYR A 8 4.36 0.97 -0.23
C TYR A 8 3.35 0.12 -0.98
N PHE A 9 3.00 0.48 -2.21
CA PHE A 9 2.28 -0.41 -3.12
C PHE A 9 3.29 -1.25 -3.88
N VAL A 10 3.04 -2.56 -3.95
CA VAL A 10 3.98 -3.55 -4.48
C VAL A 10 3.23 -4.52 -5.38
N ASP A 11 3.80 -4.77 -6.56
CA ASP A 11 3.33 -5.78 -7.50
C ASP A 11 3.50 -7.19 -6.89
N SER A 12 2.44 -8.01 -6.98
CA SER A 12 2.40 -9.38 -6.48
C SER A 12 3.56 -10.27 -6.93
N LYS A 13 4.20 -9.97 -8.06
CA LYS A 13 5.34 -10.75 -8.55
C LYS A 13 6.60 -10.62 -7.68
N ILE A 14 6.71 -9.56 -6.90
CA ILE A 14 7.90 -9.25 -6.10
C ILE A 14 7.61 -9.09 -4.60
N ILE A 15 6.35 -9.26 -4.17
CA ILE A 15 5.91 -9.00 -2.79
C ILE A 15 6.72 -9.77 -1.75
N ASP A 16 6.97 -11.06 -1.97
CA ASP A 16 7.69 -11.89 -0.99
C ASP A 16 9.15 -11.45 -0.84
N ILE A 17 9.79 -11.07 -1.96
CA ILE A 17 11.15 -10.52 -1.96
C ILE A 17 11.19 -9.20 -1.17
N VAL A 18 10.21 -8.32 -1.38
CA VAL A 18 10.11 -7.06 -0.66
C VAL A 18 9.91 -7.31 0.83
N ILE A 19 8.97 -8.18 1.20
CA ILE A 19 8.68 -8.53 2.60
C ILE A 19 9.92 -9.08 3.29
N GLU A 20 10.64 -10.00 2.65
CA GLU A 20 11.87 -10.58 3.20
C GLU A 20 12.90 -9.49 3.47
N LYS A 21 13.16 -8.62 2.49
CA LYS A 21 14.16 -7.55 2.64
C LYS A 21 13.77 -6.51 3.68
N PHE A 22 12.50 -6.11 3.76
CA PHE A 22 12.01 -5.22 4.81
C PHE A 22 12.09 -5.89 6.18
N SER A 23 11.73 -7.17 6.28
CA SER A 23 11.84 -7.94 7.53
C SER A 23 13.29 -7.95 8.04
N ASN A 24 14.24 -8.25 7.15
CA ASN A 24 15.66 -8.28 7.46
C ASN A 24 16.19 -6.90 7.85
N SER A 25 15.79 -5.84 7.13
CA SER A 25 16.23 -4.47 7.44
C SER A 25 15.65 -3.91 8.74
N LEU A 26 14.42 -4.31 9.11
CA LEU A 26 13.73 -3.82 10.30
C LEU A 26 13.96 -4.71 11.53
N GLY A 27 14.46 -5.94 11.35
CA GLY A 27 14.55 -6.94 12.41
C GLY A 27 13.17 -7.37 12.95
N LYS A 28 12.12 -7.26 12.14
CA LYS A 28 10.72 -7.50 12.52
C LYS A 28 10.05 -8.42 11.52
N ARG A 29 9.12 -9.25 11.99
CA ARG A 29 8.24 -10.05 11.11
C ARG A 29 7.01 -9.23 10.74
N PRO A 30 6.51 -9.35 9.50
CA PRO A 30 5.28 -8.68 9.11
C PRO A 30 4.09 -9.30 9.84
N VAL A 31 3.10 -8.46 10.15
CA VAL A 31 1.75 -8.93 10.44
C VAL A 31 0.93 -8.83 9.17
N GLU A 32 0.51 -9.97 8.65
CA GLU A 32 -0.33 -10.02 7.47
C GLU A 32 -1.81 -9.78 7.83
N ILE A 33 -2.45 -8.90 7.06
CA ILE A 33 -3.86 -8.53 7.21
C ILE A 33 -4.56 -8.75 5.88
N GLU A 34 -5.66 -9.51 5.92
CA GLU A 34 -6.52 -9.66 4.75
C GLU A 34 -7.28 -8.37 4.43
N PRO A 35 -7.56 -8.04 3.16
CA PRO A 35 -8.27 -6.83 2.77
C PRO A 35 -9.62 -6.64 3.47
N LEU A 36 -10.43 -7.69 3.61
CA LEU A 36 -11.71 -7.59 4.31
C LEU A 36 -11.54 -7.35 5.81
N LYS A 37 -10.49 -7.92 6.41
CA LYS A 37 -10.15 -7.68 7.82
C LYS A 37 -9.69 -6.24 8.03
N LEU A 38 -8.88 -5.69 7.13
CA LEU A 38 -8.50 -4.27 7.09
C LEU A 38 -9.75 -3.37 7.11
N MET A 39 -10.72 -3.65 6.21
CA MET A 39 -11.97 -2.87 6.15
C MET A 39 -12.77 -2.95 7.46
N ARG A 40 -12.89 -4.14 8.05
CA ARG A 40 -13.57 -4.33 9.35
C ARG A 40 -12.87 -3.59 10.48
N MET A 41 -11.54 -3.68 10.56
CA MET A 41 -10.75 -3.01 11.59
C MET A 41 -10.93 -1.49 11.55
N TRP A 42 -10.93 -0.92 10.34
CA TRP A 42 -11.23 0.49 10.13
C TRP A 42 -12.66 0.86 10.55
N TYR A 43 -13.66 0.07 10.13
CA TYR A 43 -15.08 0.34 10.45
C TYR A 43 -15.37 0.31 11.96
N HIS A 44 -14.75 -0.61 12.70
CA HIS A 44 -14.96 -0.75 14.14
C HIS A 44 -14.05 0.16 14.99
N GLY A 45 -13.19 0.98 14.37
CA GLY A 45 -12.33 1.93 15.09
C GLY A 45 -11.25 1.29 15.97
N HIS A 46 -10.97 0.00 15.79
CA HIS A 46 -10.07 -0.76 16.66
C HIS A 46 -8.71 -0.96 16.03
N ILE A 47 -7.79 -0.05 16.32
CA ILE A 47 -6.36 -0.36 16.30
C ILE A 47 -5.66 0.41 17.42
N GLU A 48 -5.77 -0.09 18.67
CA GLU A 48 -5.16 0.59 19.82
C GLU A 48 -3.62 0.62 19.73
N ARG A 49 -3.02 -0.41 19.12
CA ARG A 49 -1.58 -0.49 18.79
C ARG A 49 -1.35 -1.38 17.58
N PRO A 50 -1.39 -0.84 16.36
CA PRO A 50 -1.00 -1.62 15.18
C PRO A 50 0.46 -2.05 15.27
N PRO A 51 0.81 -3.20 14.67
CA PRO A 51 2.18 -3.61 14.46
C PRO A 51 2.98 -2.56 13.67
N ASP A 52 4.27 -2.43 13.97
CA ASP A 52 5.17 -1.50 13.26
C ASP A 52 5.45 -1.92 11.80
N PHE A 53 5.13 -3.17 11.43
CA PHE A 53 5.30 -3.69 10.09
C PHE A 53 4.09 -4.55 9.69
N ILE A 54 3.30 -4.05 8.74
CA ILE A 54 2.05 -4.64 8.29
C ILE A 54 2.13 -4.89 6.79
N VAL A 55 1.60 -6.04 6.39
CA VAL A 55 1.43 -6.41 4.98
C VAL A 55 -0.05 -6.63 4.73
N VAL A 56 -0.61 -5.94 3.73
CA VAL A 56 -1.95 -6.21 3.23
C VAL A 56 -1.83 -6.90 1.89
N ARG A 57 -2.24 -8.18 1.84
CA ARG A 57 -2.17 -9.01 0.64
C ARG A 57 -3.34 -8.72 -0.29
N ARG A 58 -3.11 -8.65 -1.61
CA ARG A 58 -4.13 -8.56 -2.66
C ARG A 58 -5.24 -7.53 -2.41
N ILE A 59 -4.92 -6.28 -2.07
CA ILE A 59 -5.95 -5.24 -1.77
C ILE A 59 -6.93 -5.04 -2.92
N ASP A 60 -6.46 -5.27 -4.14
CA ASP A 60 -7.18 -5.10 -5.39
C ASP A 60 -8.39 -6.02 -5.55
N ILE A 61 -8.52 -7.07 -4.73
CA ILE A 61 -9.75 -7.89 -4.68
C ILE A 61 -10.98 -7.07 -4.25
N LEU A 62 -10.76 -5.96 -3.55
CA LEU A 62 -11.83 -5.07 -3.12
C LEU A 62 -12.38 -4.24 -4.28
N PHE A 63 -11.59 -4.00 -5.33
CA PHE A 63 -11.97 -3.15 -6.46
C PHE A 63 -12.88 -3.86 -7.48
N ASN A 64 -13.64 -4.87 -7.04
CA ASN A 64 -14.55 -5.60 -7.91
C ASN A 64 -15.72 -4.68 -8.34
N ARG A 65 -15.96 -4.60 -9.65
CA ARG A 65 -16.93 -3.71 -10.35
C ARG A 65 -18.41 -3.80 -9.90
N ARG A 66 -18.73 -4.62 -8.89
CA ARG A 66 -20.09 -4.76 -8.34
C ARG A 66 -20.50 -3.63 -7.40
N TYR A 67 -19.54 -2.86 -6.89
CA TYR A 67 -19.79 -1.68 -6.07
C TYR A 67 -19.24 -0.45 -6.81
N GLY A 68 -19.84 0.73 -6.62
CA GLY A 68 -19.35 1.96 -7.25
C GLY A 68 -17.86 2.14 -6.97
N GLU A 69 -17.05 2.21 -8.04
CA GLU A 69 -15.59 2.18 -7.96
C GLU A 69 -15.05 3.35 -7.11
N GLU A 70 -15.66 4.54 -7.20
CA GLU A 70 -15.26 5.71 -6.42
C GLU A 70 -15.48 5.54 -4.91
N ASP A 71 -16.59 4.92 -4.51
CA ASP A 71 -16.92 4.69 -3.10
C ASP A 71 -15.93 3.71 -2.47
N ILE A 72 -15.62 2.60 -3.16
CA ILE A 72 -14.71 1.58 -2.62
C ILE A 72 -13.27 2.10 -2.54
N ILE A 73 -12.81 2.88 -3.51
CA ILE A 73 -11.49 3.51 -3.50
C ILE A 73 -11.36 4.46 -2.29
N SER A 74 -12.37 5.30 -2.07
CA SER A 74 -12.40 6.23 -0.94
C SER A 74 -12.36 5.49 0.40
N LEU A 75 -13.10 4.38 0.53
CA LEU A 75 -13.11 3.53 1.71
C LEU A 75 -11.75 2.85 1.94
N VAL A 76 -11.14 2.28 0.89
CA VAL A 76 -9.81 1.64 0.98
C VAL A 76 -8.75 2.66 1.40
N ARG A 77 -8.76 3.87 0.82
CA ARG A 77 -7.84 4.95 1.22
C ARG A 77 -7.97 5.29 2.70
N LYS A 78 -9.20 5.43 3.22
CA LYS A 78 -9.44 5.71 4.64
C LYS A 78 -8.96 4.58 5.54
N ALA A 79 -9.20 3.33 5.14
CA ALA A 79 -8.74 2.17 5.89
C ALA A 79 -7.21 2.08 5.94
N LEU A 80 -6.55 2.18 4.79
CA LEU A 80 -5.09 2.19 4.71
C LEU A 80 -4.49 3.33 5.52
N ARG A 81 -5.08 4.53 5.47
CA ARG A 81 -4.63 5.68 6.24
C ARG A 81 -4.69 5.45 7.75
N SER A 82 -5.77 4.83 8.22
CA SER A 82 -5.96 4.50 9.63
C SER A 82 -4.94 3.49 10.16
N ILE A 83 -4.39 2.65 9.30
CA ILE A 83 -3.40 1.63 9.67
C ILE A 83 -1.97 2.16 9.48
N GLY A 84 -1.72 2.87 8.38
CA GLY A 84 -0.41 3.36 7.98
C GLY A 84 0.15 4.46 8.89
N SER A 85 -0.67 5.05 9.76
CA SER A 85 -0.22 6.05 10.75
C SER A 85 0.78 5.52 11.78
N SER A 86 1.05 4.22 11.77
CA SER A 86 1.67 3.56 12.91
C SER A 86 2.83 2.63 12.56
N GLY A 87 3.29 2.63 11.31
CA GLY A 87 4.43 1.82 10.91
C GLY A 87 4.63 1.70 9.40
N TYR A 88 5.45 0.74 9.02
CA TYR A 88 5.66 0.35 7.62
C TYR A 88 4.45 -0.45 7.13
N LEU A 89 3.71 0.10 6.18
CA LEU A 89 2.59 -0.57 5.52
C LEU A 89 2.97 -0.93 4.09
N ILE A 90 3.00 -2.23 3.80
CA ILE A 90 3.20 -2.77 2.46
C ILE A 90 1.87 -3.32 1.96
N VAL A 91 1.48 -2.93 0.75
CA VAL A 91 0.21 -3.27 0.13
C VAL A 91 0.51 -3.98 -1.18
N GLU A 92 0.14 -5.25 -1.24
CA GLU A 92 0.24 -6.05 -2.45
C GLU A 92 -0.94 -5.76 -3.38
N VAL A 93 -0.64 -5.59 -4.67
CA VAL A 93 -1.60 -5.48 -5.76
C VAL A 93 -1.23 -6.44 -6.89
N SER A 94 -2.22 -7.01 -7.59
CA SER A 94 -1.95 -7.93 -8.70
C SER A 94 -1.18 -7.28 -9.85
N SER A 95 -1.47 -6.02 -10.17
CA SER A 95 -0.79 -5.25 -11.22
C SER A 95 -0.67 -3.79 -10.79
N LEU A 96 0.55 -3.26 -10.86
CA LEU A 96 0.87 -1.88 -10.52
C LEU A 96 1.46 -1.18 -11.74
N LYS A 97 0.92 -0.01 -12.08
CA LYS A 97 1.57 0.95 -12.99
C LYS A 97 1.53 2.34 -12.40
N TRP A 98 2.56 3.13 -12.63
CA TRP A 98 2.63 4.51 -12.20
C TRP A 98 3.52 5.32 -13.16
N SER A 99 3.38 6.65 -13.14
CA SER A 99 4.16 7.56 -13.97
C SER A 99 4.77 8.65 -13.11
N SER A 100 6.06 8.93 -13.30
CA SER A 100 6.72 10.08 -12.65
C SER A 100 6.13 11.42 -13.11
N ALA A 101 5.48 11.47 -14.27
CA ALA A 101 4.84 12.68 -14.77
C ALA A 101 3.51 13.00 -14.07
N ASN A 102 2.88 12.02 -13.40
CA ASN A 102 1.66 12.24 -12.62
C ASN A 102 1.84 11.70 -11.19
N PRO A 103 2.27 12.54 -10.24
CA PRO A 103 2.55 12.11 -8.87
C PRO A 103 1.28 11.95 -8.01
N TYR A 104 0.08 12.15 -8.56
CA TYR A 104 -1.17 12.16 -7.79
C TYR A 104 -2.04 10.92 -8.02
N LYS A 105 -1.58 9.96 -8.83
CA LYS A 105 -2.31 8.71 -9.08
C LYS A 105 -1.38 7.54 -9.38
N ILE A 106 -1.83 6.35 -9.00
CA ILE A 106 -1.29 5.06 -9.46
C ILE A 106 -2.40 4.26 -10.13
N GLU A 107 -2.06 3.32 -11.00
CA GLU A 107 -3.01 2.41 -11.63
C GLU A 107 -2.85 1.03 -11.01
N ILE A 108 -3.96 0.50 -10.47
CA ILE A 108 -4.05 -0.83 -9.87
C ILE A 108 -5.05 -1.63 -10.68
N ASN A 109 -4.60 -2.67 -11.39
CA ASN A 109 -5.45 -3.47 -12.29
C ASN A 109 -6.32 -2.61 -13.24
N GLU A 110 -5.71 -1.63 -13.92
CA GLU A 110 -6.40 -0.70 -14.84
C GLU A 110 -7.39 0.27 -14.16
N ILE A 111 -7.47 0.27 -12.84
CA ILE A 111 -8.29 1.20 -12.06
C ILE A 111 -7.39 2.31 -11.52
N GLU A 112 -7.79 3.57 -11.74
CA GLU A 112 -7.07 4.72 -11.20
C GLU A 112 -7.28 4.83 -9.70
N PHE A 113 -6.19 4.77 -8.94
CA PHE A 113 -6.20 4.95 -7.50
C PHE A 113 -5.54 6.30 -7.15
N PRO A 114 -6.32 7.27 -6.64
CA PRO A 114 -5.81 8.59 -6.30
C PRO A 114 -4.96 8.54 -5.04
N VAL A 115 -3.79 9.20 -5.09
CA VAL A 115 -2.86 9.35 -3.97
C VAL A 115 -2.57 10.83 -3.74
N SER A 116 -2.15 11.17 -2.53
CA SER A 116 -1.81 12.55 -2.17
C SER A 116 -0.48 12.98 -2.83
N SER A 117 0.51 12.08 -2.86
CA SER A 117 1.74 12.27 -3.65
C SER A 117 2.53 10.97 -3.79
N ILE A 118 3.17 10.74 -4.92
CA ILE A 118 4.19 9.69 -5.09
C ILE A 118 5.55 10.22 -4.63
N ARG A 119 6.22 9.49 -3.74
CA ARG A 119 7.60 9.76 -3.30
C ARG A 119 8.57 9.14 -4.30
N VAL A 120 8.80 9.82 -5.43
CA VAL A 120 9.56 9.29 -6.57
C VAL A 120 10.99 8.90 -6.19
N ASP A 121 11.71 9.80 -5.51
CA ASP A 121 13.11 9.56 -5.11
C ASP A 121 13.19 8.35 -4.17
N ASP A 122 12.41 8.34 -3.08
CA ASP A 122 12.34 7.21 -2.16
C ASP A 122 11.96 5.89 -2.85
N THR A 123 11.08 5.96 -3.87
CA THR A 123 10.65 4.78 -4.64
C THR A 123 11.81 4.19 -5.43
N TYR A 124 12.57 5.02 -6.13
CA TYR A 124 13.73 4.57 -6.89
C TYR A 124 14.86 4.10 -5.98
N ASP A 125 15.15 4.84 -4.90
CA ASP A 125 16.16 4.46 -3.92
C ASP A 125 15.86 3.08 -3.33
N ILE A 126 14.60 2.80 -3.00
CA ILE A 126 14.18 1.50 -2.49
C ILE A 126 14.25 0.43 -3.59
N ALA A 127 13.75 0.70 -4.79
CA ALA A 127 13.84 -0.27 -5.89
C ALA A 127 15.31 -0.67 -6.15
N ASP A 128 16.21 0.31 -6.23
CA ASP A 128 17.63 0.09 -6.49
C ASP A 128 18.32 -0.62 -5.33
N ARG A 129 18.09 -0.19 -4.08
CA ARG A 129 18.64 -0.84 -2.88
C ARG A 129 18.21 -2.30 -2.77
N LEU A 130 16.99 -2.61 -3.22
CA LEU A 130 16.46 -3.96 -3.20
C LEU A 130 16.81 -4.77 -4.46
N ASN A 131 17.46 -4.17 -5.45
CA ASN A 131 17.74 -4.74 -6.77
C ASN A 131 16.46 -5.26 -7.46
N LEU A 132 15.44 -4.38 -7.52
CA LEU A 132 14.12 -4.65 -8.09
C LEU A 132 13.86 -3.75 -9.30
N ASP A 133 12.99 -4.20 -10.19
CA ASP A 133 12.53 -3.38 -11.31
C ASP A 133 11.81 -2.12 -10.82
N ARG A 134 12.34 -0.95 -11.21
CA ARG A 134 11.66 0.35 -11.02
C ARG A 134 10.30 0.26 -11.70
N GLY A 135 9.22 0.50 -10.96
CA GLY A 135 7.85 0.30 -11.44
C GLY A 135 7.07 -0.79 -10.70
N LYS A 136 7.76 -1.74 -10.07
CA LYS A 136 7.13 -2.83 -9.32
C LYS A 136 6.86 -2.53 -7.86
N ILE A 137 7.44 -1.45 -7.35
CA ILE A 137 7.18 -0.87 -6.05
C ILE A 137 6.98 0.63 -6.22
N VAL A 138 6.09 1.22 -5.44
CA VAL A 138 5.89 2.66 -5.36
C VAL A 138 5.55 3.07 -3.94
N LYS A 139 6.28 4.06 -3.42
CA LYS A 139 5.98 4.70 -2.14
C LYS A 139 5.06 5.88 -2.40
N VAL A 140 3.91 5.89 -1.75
CA VAL A 140 2.88 6.92 -1.92
C VAL A 140 2.44 7.46 -0.58
N ASP A 141 1.98 8.69 -0.60
CA ASP A 141 1.33 9.35 0.51
C ASP A 141 -0.19 9.32 0.31
N ILE A 142 -0.94 8.99 1.37
CA ILE A 142 -2.42 8.96 1.35
C ILE A 142 -3.00 9.89 2.40
#